data_AF-A0A6P0SZE6-F1
#
_entry.id   AF-A0A6P0SZE6-F1
#
_cell.length_a   1.000
_cell.length_b   1.000
_cell.length_c   1.000
_cell.angle_alpha   90.00
_cell.angle_beta   90.00
_cell.angle_gamma   90.00
#
_symmetry.space_group_name_H-M   'P 1'
#
loop_
_entity.id
_entity.type
_entity.pdbx_description
1 polymer ?
#
loop_
_entity_poly.entity_id
_entity_poly.type
_entity_poly.pdbx_seq_one_letter_code
_entity_poly.pdbx_strand_id
1 'polypeptide(L)'
;YAKAVLAIDQYRQGVYEDIQELTKDKDKIVPEINCTQVKTIASLRRNIQDLAVNYCKRSKTIAESHDLTISRFNSITVSAQSDQKLQRRIHNELVRIQQN
;
A
#
# COMPACT_ATOMS: atom_id res chain seq x y z
N TYR A 1 8.35 4.79 9.09
CA TYR A 1 8.23 4.22 7.73
C TYR A 1 7.94 2.73 7.76
N ALA A 2 8.83 1.86 8.24
CA ALA A 2 8.61 0.40 8.25
C ALA A 2 7.29 -0.01 8.94
N LYS A 3 6.99 0.54 10.12
CA LYS A 3 5.69 0.35 10.80
C LYS A 3 4.48 0.74 9.93
N ALA A 4 4.56 1.88 9.25
CA ALA A 4 3.51 2.34 8.35
C ALA A 4 3.35 1.42 7.13
N VAL A 5 4.45 0.97 6.52
CA VAL A 5 4.41 0.00 5.41
C VAL A 5 3.76 -1.31 5.86
N LEU A 6 4.12 -1.82 7.05
CA LEU A 6 3.53 -3.04 7.59
C LEU A 6 2.01 -2.89 7.81
N ALA A 7 1.57 -1.80 8.43
CA ALA A 7 0.15 -1.53 8.66
C ALA A 7 -0.64 -1.33 7.36
N ILE A 8 -0.03 -0.66 6.36
CA ILE A 8 -0.61 -0.52 5.02
C ILE A 8 -0.71 -1.88 4.34
N ASP A 9 0.30 -2.74 4.43
CA ASP A 9 0.29 -4.06 3.81
C ASP A 9 -0.78 -4.98 4.44
N GLN A 10 -0.93 -4.96 5.76
CA GLN A 10 -2.01 -5.67 6.45
C GLN A 10 -3.39 -5.24 5.94
N TYR A 11 -3.60 -3.94 5.76
CA TYR A 11 -4.86 -3.43 5.22
C TYR A 11 -5.03 -3.77 3.73
N ARG A 12 -3.94 -3.76 2.95
CA ARG A 12 -3.90 -4.13 1.53
C ARG A 12 -4.38 -5.57 1.31
N GLN A 13 -4.03 -6.49 2.21
CA GLN A 13 -4.45 -7.90 2.13
C GLN A 13 -5.98 -8.04 2.21
N GLY A 14 -6.64 -7.35 3.13
CA GLY A 14 -8.12 -7.35 3.20
C GLY A 14 -8.78 -6.75 1.95
N VAL A 15 -8.24 -5.62 1.44
CA VAL A 15 -8.75 -5.03 0.18
C VAL A 15 -8.55 -5.97 -1.01
N TYR A 16 -7.46 -6.73 -1.03
CA TYR A 16 -7.21 -7.73 -2.07
C TYR A 16 -8.26 -8.84 -2.03
N GLU A 17 -8.60 -9.34 -0.85
CA GLU A 17 -9.66 -10.33 -0.64
C GLU A 17 -11.03 -9.79 -1.09
N ASP A 18 -11.38 -8.56 -0.71
CA ASP A 18 -12.61 -7.90 -1.13
C ASP A 18 -12.71 -7.80 -2.67
N ILE A 19 -11.61 -7.45 -3.34
CA ILE A 19 -11.58 -7.36 -4.80
C ILE A 19 -11.75 -8.75 -5.43
N GLN A 20 -11.09 -9.78 -4.89
CA GLN A 20 -11.24 -11.15 -5.38
C GLN A 20 -12.68 -11.67 -5.24
N GLU A 21 -13.36 -11.37 -4.14
CA GLU A 21 -14.75 -11.74 -3.94
C GLU A 21 -15.66 -11.03 -4.96
N LEU A 22 -15.43 -9.73 -5.19
CA LEU A 22 -16.18 -8.93 -6.16
C LEU A 22 -15.98 -9.35 -7.62
N THR A 23 -14.79 -9.84 -7.99
CA THR A 23 -14.53 -10.30 -9.36
C THR A 23 -15.13 -11.67 -9.65
N LYS A 24 -15.52 -12.43 -8.61
CA LYS A 24 -16.06 -13.81 -8.66
C LYS A 24 -15.24 -14.77 -9.55
N ASP A 25 -13.99 -14.43 -9.78
CA ASP A 25 -13.14 -15.07 -10.76
C ASP A 25 -11.73 -15.09 -10.19
N LYS A 26 -11.35 -16.24 -9.64
CA LYS A 26 -10.04 -16.47 -9.01
C LYS A 26 -8.89 -16.38 -10.02
N ASP A 27 -9.21 -16.47 -11.31
CA ASP A 27 -8.24 -16.40 -12.41
C ASP A 27 -8.05 -14.95 -12.91
N LYS A 28 -8.86 -13.99 -12.44
CA LYS A 28 -8.65 -12.58 -12.74
C LYS A 28 -7.59 -11.99 -11.81
N ILE A 29 -6.56 -11.45 -12.45
CA ILE A 29 -5.50 -10.68 -11.81
C ILE A 29 -6.14 -9.47 -11.08
N VAL A 30 -5.95 -9.40 -9.76
CA VAL A 30 -6.31 -8.21 -8.99
C VAL A 30 -5.47 -7.04 -9.53
N PRO A 31 -6.11 -5.95 -9.99
CA PRO A 31 -5.40 -4.84 -10.60
C PRO A 31 -4.45 -4.20 -9.58
N GLU A 32 -3.28 -3.79 -10.06
CA GLU A 32 -2.39 -2.97 -9.26
C GLU A 32 -3.05 -1.61 -8.96
N ILE A 33 -3.12 -1.25 -7.68
CA ILE A 33 -3.68 0.04 -7.25
C ILE A 33 -2.54 1.02 -6.99
N ASN A 34 -2.40 2.01 -7.86
CA ASN A 34 -1.44 3.09 -7.68
C ASN A 34 -2.13 4.37 -7.19
N CYS A 35 -2.00 4.65 -5.89
CA CYS A 35 -2.61 5.81 -5.23
C CYS A 35 -2.10 7.18 -5.70
N THR A 36 -0.99 7.23 -6.44
CA THR A 36 -0.43 8.46 -7.00
C THR A 36 -0.87 8.73 -8.44
N GLN A 37 -1.49 7.74 -9.10
CA GLN A 37 -1.91 7.83 -10.49
C GLN A 37 -3.44 7.71 -10.60
N VAL A 38 -4.15 8.82 -10.41
CA VAL A 38 -5.63 8.86 -10.43
C VAL A 38 -6.23 8.24 -11.69
N LYS A 39 -5.54 8.36 -12.84
CA LYS A 39 -5.99 7.76 -14.11
C LYS A 39 -6.05 6.23 -14.07
N THR A 40 -5.16 5.56 -13.34
CA THR A 40 -5.18 4.09 -13.23
C THR A 40 -6.38 3.64 -12.41
N ILE A 41 -6.71 4.36 -11.33
CA ILE A 41 -7.93 4.12 -10.54
C ILE A 41 -9.18 4.35 -11.39
N ALA A 42 -9.25 5.44 -12.15
CA ALA A 42 -10.41 5.76 -12.98
C ALA A 42 -10.70 4.71 -14.08
N SER A 43 -9.68 3.92 -14.46
CA SER A 43 -9.82 2.83 -15.44
C SER A 43 -10.39 1.52 -14.87
N LEU A 44 -10.49 1.41 -13.54
CA LEU A 44 -11.02 0.22 -12.87
C LEU A 44 -12.54 0.13 -13.02
N ARG A 45 -13.12 -1.05 -12.78
CA ARG A 45 -14.58 -1.20 -12.68
C ARG A 45 -15.10 -0.40 -11.48
N ARG A 46 -16.30 0.19 -11.57
CA ARG A 46 -16.83 1.12 -10.55
C ARG A 46 -16.80 0.55 -9.12
N ASN A 47 -17.18 -0.71 -8.92
CA ASN A 47 -17.12 -1.37 -7.61
C ASN A 47 -15.68 -1.54 -7.07
N ILE A 48 -14.69 -1.67 -7.95
CA ILE A 48 -13.27 -1.73 -7.59
C ILE A 48 -12.70 -0.32 -7.36
N GLN A 49 -13.22 0.70 -8.06
CA GLN A 49 -12.82 2.09 -7.85
C GLN A 49 -13.05 2.54 -6.40
N ASP A 50 -14.22 2.22 -5.84
CA ASP A 50 -14.56 2.61 -4.47
C ASP A 50 -13.61 1.97 -3.44
N LEU A 51 -13.30 0.68 -3.61
CA LEU A 51 -12.29 -0.02 -2.81
C LEU A 51 -10.90 0.61 -2.97
N ALA A 52 -10.49 0.93 -4.19
CA ALA A 52 -9.20 1.56 -4.47
C ALA A 52 -9.09 2.97 -3.85
N VAL A 53 -10.14 3.79 -3.95
CA VAL A 53 -10.18 5.13 -3.35
C VAL A 53 -10.11 5.04 -1.82
N ASN A 54 -10.86 4.12 -1.22
CA ASN A 54 -10.82 3.88 0.23
C ASN A 54 -9.45 3.36 0.66
N TYR A 55 -8.86 2.44 -0.10
CA TYR A 55 -7.50 1.96 0.10
C TYR A 55 -6.48 3.08 0.14
N CYS A 56 -6.53 3.98 -0.85
CA CYS A 56 -5.59 5.10 -0.94
C CYS A 56 -5.77 6.13 0.18
N LYS A 57 -7.02 6.45 0.54
CA LYS A 57 -7.32 7.33 1.67
C LYS A 57 -6.82 6.75 2.99
N ARG A 58 -7.11 5.47 3.24
CA ARG A 58 -6.70 4.79 4.47
C ARG A 58 -5.19 4.64 4.56
N SER A 59 -4.53 4.30 3.46
CA SER A 59 -3.06 4.23 3.39
C SER A 59 -2.41 5.57 3.73
N LYS A 60 -3.00 6.68 3.24
CA LYS A 60 -2.58 8.03 3.62
C LYS A 60 -2.73 8.28 5.12
N THR A 61 -3.89 7.97 5.69
CA THR A 61 -4.13 8.13 7.13
C THR A 61 -3.19 7.27 7.99
N ILE A 62 -2.89 6.03 7.58
CA ILE A 62 -1.94 5.17 8.30
C ILE A 62 -0.54 5.78 8.28
N ALA A 63 -0.07 6.28 7.13
CA ALA A 63 1.22 6.97 7.06
C ALA A 63 1.26 8.19 7.99
N GLU A 64 0.21 9.00 8.00
CA GLU A 64 0.08 10.19 8.86
C GLU A 64 0.05 9.82 10.36
N SER A 65 -0.61 8.73 10.74
CA SER A 65 -0.61 8.23 12.14
C SER A 65 0.75 7.72 12.64
N HIS A 66 1.71 7.56 11.73
CA HIS A 66 3.10 7.21 12.04
C HIS A 66 4.05 8.40 11.84
N ASP A 67 3.53 9.61 12.00
CA ASP A 67 4.27 10.88 11.94
C ASP A 67 4.96 11.13 10.59
N LEU A 68 4.39 10.60 9.50
CA LEU A 68 4.88 10.83 8.15
C LEU A 68 3.90 11.71 7.38
N THR A 69 4.42 12.80 6.81
CA THR A 69 3.70 13.43 5.70
C THR A 69 3.71 12.50 4.49
N ILE A 70 2.71 12.63 3.60
CA ILE A 70 2.67 11.81 2.38
C ILE A 70 3.86 12.06 1.48
N SER A 71 4.35 13.30 1.41
CA SER A 71 5.60 13.61 0.71
C SER A 71 6.79 12.84 1.29
N ARG A 72 6.91 12.79 2.62
CA ARG A 72 7.99 12.06 3.28
C ARG A 72 7.87 10.56 3.08
N PHE A 73 6.67 10.00 3.18
CA PHE A 73 6.42 8.59 2.91
C PHE A 73 6.87 8.24 1.48
N ASN A 74 6.33 8.95 0.48
CA ASN A 74 6.65 8.71 -0.93
C ASN A 74 8.14 8.89 -1.25
N SER A 75 8.78 9.91 -0.66
CA SER A 75 10.22 10.12 -0.80
C SER A 75 11.02 8.92 -0.30
N ILE A 76 10.69 8.38 0.88
CA ILE A 76 11.38 7.19 1.39
C ILE A 76 11.11 5.97 0.50
N THR A 77 9.87 5.80 0.01
CA THR A 77 9.51 4.72 -0.92
C THR A 77 10.33 4.77 -2.20
N VAL A 78 10.47 5.94 -2.82
CA VAL A 78 11.26 6.15 -4.04
C VAL A 78 12.75 5.93 -3.76
N SER A 79 13.29 6.53 -2.70
CA SER A 79 14.70 6.35 -2.34
C SER A 79 15.05 4.88 -2.07
N ALA A 80 14.14 4.11 -1.48
CA ALA A 80 14.34 2.69 -1.21
C ALA A 80 14.42 1.84 -2.49
N GLN A 81 14.08 2.35 -3.68
CA GLN A 81 14.23 1.59 -4.92
C GLN A 81 15.68 1.48 -5.38
N SER A 82 16.52 2.46 -5.05
CA SER A 82 17.91 2.54 -5.52
C SER A 82 18.95 2.57 -4.40
N ASP A 83 18.58 2.90 -3.16
CA ASP A 83 19.48 2.89 -2.00
C ASP A 83 19.45 1.55 -1.25
N GLN A 84 20.44 0.70 -1.51
CA GLN A 84 20.60 -0.60 -0.85
C GLN A 84 20.78 -0.50 0.67
N LYS A 85 21.41 0.57 1.17
CA LYS A 85 21.60 0.75 2.62
C LYS A 85 20.27 1.07 3.29
N LEU A 86 19.45 1.90 2.64
CA LEU A 86 18.09 2.16 3.09
C LEU A 86 17.21 0.91 3.04
N GLN A 87 17.28 0.12 1.97
CA GLN A 87 16.56 -1.17 1.86
C GLN A 87 16.89 -2.09 3.03
N ARG A 88 18.18 -2.29 3.34
CA ARG A 88 18.61 -3.12 4.47
C ARG A 88 18.08 -2.60 5.81
N ARG A 89 18.10 -1.29 6.03
CA ARG A 89 17.55 -0.68 7.26
C ARG A 89 16.04 -0.91 7.39
N ILE A 90 15.30 -0.79 6.30
CA ILE A 90 13.85 -1.05 6.28
C ILE A 90 13.59 -2.52 6.58
N HIS A 91 14.31 -3.43 5.91
CA HIS A 91 14.16 -4.87 6.11
C HIS A 91 14.45 -5.30 7.56
N ASN A 92 15.57 -4.87 8.13
CA ASN A 92 15.93 -5.19 9.51
C ASN A 92 14.88 -4.69 10.51
N GLU A 93 14.32 -3.50 10.27
CA GLU A 93 13.26 -2.96 11.13
C GLU A 93 11.95 -3.75 10.97
N LEU A 94 11.60 -4.22 9.77
CA LEU A 94 10.44 -5.09 9.57
C LEU A 94 10.59 -6.42 10.32
N VAL A 95 11.77 -7.06 10.23
CA VAL A 95 12.08 -8.29 10.98
C VAL A 95 11.95 -8.05 12.49
N ARG A 96 12.50 -6.95 12.99
CA ARG A 96 12.43 -6.58 14.41
C ARG A 96 11.00 -6.36 14.89
N ILE A 97 10.13 -5.75 14.07
CA ILE A 97 8.72 -5.53 14.42
C ILE A 97 7.97 -6.86 14.52
N GLN A 98 8.29 -7.84 13.67
CA GLN A 98 7.59 -9.14 13.63
C GLN A 98 8.03 -10.11 14.73
N GLN A 99 9.19 -9.89 15.36
CA GLN A 99 9.73 -10.72 16.43
C GLN A 99 9.30 -10.28 17.84
N ASN A 100 8.67 -9.10 17.94
CA ASN A 100 8.14 -8.54 19.18
C ASN A 100 6.63 -8.78 19.27
#